data_AF-A0A2Z6UQP1-F1
#
_entry.id   AF-A0A2Z6UQP1-F1
#
_cell.length_a   1.000
_cell.length_b   1.000
_cell.length_c   1.000
_cell.angle_alpha   90.00
_cell.angle_beta   90.00
_cell.angle_gamma   90.00
#
_symmetry.space_group_name_H-M   'P 1'
#
loop_
_entity.id
_entity.type
_entity.pdbx_description
1 polymer ?
#
loop_
_entity_poly.entity_id
_entity_poly.type
_entity_poly.pdbx_seq_one_letter_code
_entity_poly.pdbx_strand_id
1 'polypeptide(L)'
;MLDQMMRMLEGQQINSYRLNKFLGAGSFGGVFHASEMLRNTSVQEVAIKVIPESSDDKLIELQNARKLEHSNLIKAYSVGEFTFLNTEMLYLVMELAQGSLENHIAKGSLSSSEIKNITAQVAQGLNYLHGQNKVHRDLKPGNILKVNQQYKLADFGLIRTLNNKSHTQTVHNSGTIIYMPPEAFRGDISSAWDLWSLGIMLIEMTTNQFPYKFNNDINQLMAKVMNCELQIPSLPKEFKPIIEGCLQKDRKQRWTAQQVLNALQPQTTGKMPVSQIPLITVNADFTQLDQCLKNAQWREANAETGDVMQKIMGKEEEGCLTEDDCINFPHEELKIIDSLWLKYSSCRFGFSVQKKIWLACRGKLGVYDEDIYDDKFSKKIGWFFRPYLGFEPQFYNIDAPQGHFPEISVDLGNDYALHVFLFSRL
;
A
#
# COMPACT_ATOMS: atom_id res chain seq x y z
N MET A 1 6.11 -39.18 -7.77
CA MET A 1 6.29 -39.30 -9.23
C MET A 1 6.84 -38.00 -9.83
N LEU A 2 6.17 -36.85 -9.64
CA LEU A 2 6.64 -35.55 -10.16
C LEU A 2 8.05 -35.15 -9.66
N ASP A 3 8.32 -35.23 -8.35
CA ASP A 3 9.64 -34.89 -7.78
C ASP A 3 10.78 -35.74 -8.37
N GLN A 4 10.57 -37.05 -8.51
CA GLN A 4 11.55 -37.96 -9.12
C GLN A 4 11.82 -37.60 -10.58
N MET A 5 10.78 -37.32 -11.37
CA MET A 5 10.93 -36.88 -12.76
C MET A 5 11.69 -35.55 -12.86
N MET A 6 11.40 -34.59 -11.98
CA MET A 6 12.11 -33.32 -11.94
C MET A 6 13.59 -33.50 -11.59
N ARG A 7 13.93 -34.40 -10.65
CA ARG A 7 15.33 -34.70 -10.34
C ARG A 7 16.11 -35.28 -11.52
N MET A 8 15.45 -36.00 -12.42
CA MET A 8 16.10 -36.54 -13.63
C MET A 8 16.48 -35.45 -14.65
N LEU A 9 15.86 -34.27 -14.57
CA LEU A 9 16.21 -33.11 -15.39
C LEU A 9 17.48 -32.40 -14.90
N GLU A 10 17.93 -32.66 -13.68
CA GLU A 10 19.18 -32.09 -13.17
C GLU A 10 20.38 -32.58 -13.99
N GLY A 11 21.22 -31.63 -14.41
CA GLY A 11 22.33 -31.84 -15.33
C GLY A 11 21.97 -31.81 -16.82
N GLN A 12 20.68 -31.87 -17.17
CA GLN A 12 20.24 -31.85 -18.57
C GLN A 12 20.36 -30.45 -19.19
N GLN A 13 20.52 -30.42 -20.52
CA GLN A 13 20.43 -29.18 -21.29
C GLN A 13 19.08 -29.11 -22.00
N ILE A 14 18.35 -28.02 -21.78
CA ILE A 14 17.10 -27.68 -22.48
C ILE A 14 17.34 -26.43 -23.32
N ASN A 15 17.25 -26.56 -24.64
CA ASN A 15 17.58 -25.48 -25.57
C ASN A 15 18.97 -24.85 -25.25
N SER A 16 18.99 -23.55 -24.92
CA SER A 16 20.21 -22.82 -24.55
C SER A 16 20.51 -22.84 -23.05
N TYR A 17 19.81 -23.64 -22.24
CA TYR A 17 19.95 -23.61 -20.78
C TYR A 17 20.39 -24.96 -20.22
N ARG A 18 21.39 -24.95 -19.33
CA ARG A 18 21.80 -26.13 -18.56
C ARG A 18 21.15 -26.08 -17.18
N LEU A 19 20.36 -27.10 -16.85
CA LEU A 19 19.68 -27.23 -15.54
C LEU A 19 20.68 -27.74 -14.50
N ASN A 20 21.39 -26.85 -13.82
CA ASN A 20 22.52 -27.21 -12.98
C ASN A 20 22.13 -27.92 -11.68
N LYS A 21 21.13 -27.39 -10.97
CA LYS A 21 20.73 -27.90 -9.65
C LYS A 21 19.23 -27.76 -9.45
N PHE A 22 18.57 -28.84 -9.02
CA PHE A 22 17.18 -28.78 -8.61
C PHE A 22 17.03 -28.05 -7.27
N LEU A 23 16.17 -27.02 -7.24
CA LEU A 23 15.93 -26.19 -6.05
C LEU A 23 14.71 -26.66 -5.25
N GLY A 24 13.71 -27.22 -5.94
CA GLY A 24 12.51 -27.76 -5.30
C GLY A 24 11.34 -27.90 -6.27
N ALA A 25 10.29 -28.60 -5.85
CA ALA A 25 9.04 -28.73 -6.59
C ALA A 25 7.85 -28.26 -5.76
N GLY A 26 6.87 -27.67 -6.45
CA GLY A 26 5.56 -27.36 -5.91
C GLY A 26 4.45 -27.99 -6.75
N SER A 27 3.20 -27.60 -6.48
CA SER A 27 2.03 -28.05 -7.24
C SER A 27 2.07 -27.69 -8.74
N PHE A 28 2.91 -26.73 -9.13
CA PHE A 28 3.00 -26.18 -10.49
C PHE A 28 4.30 -26.56 -11.20
N GLY A 29 5.04 -27.56 -10.71
CA GLY A 29 6.27 -28.05 -11.33
C GLY A 29 7.54 -27.83 -10.50
N GLY A 30 8.70 -27.98 -11.15
CA GLY A 30 10.03 -27.96 -10.52
C GLY A 30 10.81 -26.71 -10.86
N VAL A 31 11.60 -26.18 -9.92
CA VAL A 31 12.46 -25.01 -10.13
C VAL A 31 13.92 -25.45 -10.07
N PHE A 32 14.72 -24.93 -11.00
CA PHE A 32 16.14 -25.23 -11.13
C PHE A 32 16.97 -23.96 -11.11
N HIS A 33 18.14 -24.02 -10.48
CA HIS A 33 19.24 -23.13 -10.78
C HIS A 33 19.85 -23.58 -12.11
N ALA A 34 19.99 -22.67 -13.06
CA ALA A 34 20.42 -22.99 -14.41
C ALA A 34 21.37 -21.93 -14.97
N SER A 35 22.19 -22.33 -15.93
CA SER A 35 23.04 -21.42 -16.70
C SER A 35 22.47 -21.28 -18.10
N GLU A 36 22.36 -20.04 -18.60
CA GLU A 36 22.28 -19.80 -20.03
C GLU A 36 23.64 -20.06 -20.65
N MET A 37 23.66 -20.91 -21.66
CA MET A 37 24.85 -21.42 -22.33
C MET A 37 24.93 -20.84 -23.73
N LEU A 38 26.05 -20.18 -24.03
CA LEU A 38 26.44 -19.85 -25.40
C LEU A 38 27.62 -20.74 -25.79
N ARG A 39 27.39 -21.67 -26.72
CA ARG A 39 28.31 -22.78 -27.02
C ARG A 39 28.56 -23.60 -25.75
N ASN A 40 29.74 -23.49 -25.15
CA ASN A 40 30.12 -24.22 -23.93
C ASN A 40 30.42 -23.28 -22.75
N THR A 41 30.02 -22.01 -22.83
CA THR A 41 30.30 -21.01 -21.81
C THR A 41 29.00 -20.52 -21.18
N SER A 42 28.95 -20.51 -19.84
CA SER A 42 27.85 -19.86 -19.10
C SER A 42 27.95 -18.35 -19.28
N VAL A 43 26.86 -17.72 -19.72
CA VAL A 43 26.76 -16.27 -19.91
C VAL A 43 25.86 -15.59 -18.89
N GLN A 44 24.92 -16.33 -18.28
CA GLN A 44 24.02 -15.81 -17.25
C GLN A 44 23.51 -16.94 -16.36
N GLU A 45 23.51 -16.73 -15.04
CA GLU A 45 22.83 -17.63 -14.10
C GLU A 45 21.37 -17.19 -13.90
N VAL A 46 20.45 -18.15 -13.95
CA VAL A 46 18.99 -17.95 -13.95
C VAL A 46 18.29 -18.99 -13.09
N ALA A 47 17.02 -18.71 -12.76
CA ALA A 47 16.11 -19.72 -12.24
C ALA A 47 15.17 -20.18 -13.36
N ILE A 48 14.97 -21.48 -13.53
CA ILE A 48 14.04 -22.04 -14.52
C ILE A 48 12.97 -22.86 -13.82
N LYS A 49 11.70 -22.46 -13.99
CA LYS A 49 10.54 -23.24 -13.54
C LYS A 49 10.05 -24.10 -14.70
N VAL A 50 10.19 -25.42 -14.56
CA VAL A 50 9.68 -26.44 -15.48
C VAL A 50 8.28 -26.85 -15.05
N ILE A 51 7.34 -26.80 -15.99
CA ILE A 51 5.93 -27.10 -15.80
C ILE A 51 5.60 -28.36 -16.61
N PRO A 52 5.20 -29.47 -15.96
CA PRO A 52 4.98 -30.77 -16.59
C PRO A 52 3.63 -30.84 -17.33
N GLU A 53 3.20 -29.73 -17.91
CA GLU A 53 1.93 -29.56 -18.62
C GLU A 53 2.16 -28.53 -19.71
N SER A 54 1.92 -28.92 -20.96
CA SER A 54 1.88 -28.03 -22.11
C SER A 54 0.44 -27.89 -22.57
N SER A 55 -0.10 -26.68 -22.47
CA SER A 55 -1.40 -26.31 -23.02
C SER A 55 -1.36 -24.85 -23.47
N ASP A 56 -2.18 -24.49 -24.46
CA ASP A 56 -2.24 -23.12 -24.98
C ASP A 56 -2.60 -22.12 -23.88
N ASP A 57 -3.53 -22.48 -23.00
CA ASP A 57 -3.93 -21.65 -21.85
C ASP A 57 -2.75 -21.39 -20.91
N LYS A 58 -1.95 -22.43 -20.62
CA LYS A 58 -0.76 -22.30 -19.75
C LYS A 58 0.32 -21.47 -20.42
N LEU A 59 0.55 -21.66 -21.73
CA LEU A 59 1.50 -20.86 -22.48
C LEU A 59 1.11 -19.38 -22.48
N ILE A 60 -0.16 -19.06 -22.72
CA ILE A 60 -0.69 -17.70 -22.66
C ILE A 60 -0.53 -17.10 -21.26
N GLU A 61 -0.77 -17.87 -20.20
CA GLU A 61 -0.55 -17.45 -18.81
C GLU A 61 0.91 -17.04 -18.58
N LEU A 62 1.86 -17.87 -19.00
CA LEU A 62 3.30 -17.59 -18.85
C LEU A 62 3.74 -16.39 -19.70
N GLN A 63 3.23 -16.27 -20.93
CA GLN A 63 3.48 -15.10 -21.78
C GLN A 63 2.94 -13.81 -21.16
N ASN A 64 1.79 -13.86 -20.49
CA ASN A 64 1.24 -12.71 -19.78
C ASN A 64 2.04 -12.38 -18.51
N ALA A 65 2.56 -13.38 -17.81
CA ALA A 65 3.46 -13.18 -16.67
C ALA A 65 4.75 -12.44 -17.08
N ARG A 66 5.30 -12.73 -18.27
CA ARG A 66 6.47 -12.02 -18.82
C ARG A 66 6.26 -10.53 -19.07
N LYS A 67 5.02 -10.09 -19.28
CA LYS A 67 4.69 -8.68 -19.51
C LYS A 67 4.67 -7.85 -18.22
N LEU A 68 4.75 -8.50 -17.06
CA LEU A 68 4.77 -7.82 -15.77
C LEU A 68 6.18 -7.34 -15.48
N GLU A 69 6.33 -6.03 -15.30
CA GLU A 69 7.61 -5.39 -15.01
C GLU A 69 7.48 -4.40 -13.86
N HIS A 70 8.12 -4.73 -12.74
CA HIS A 70 8.15 -3.90 -11.54
C HIS A 70 9.32 -4.34 -10.64
N SER A 71 9.92 -3.40 -9.89
CA SER A 71 11.09 -3.69 -9.03
C SER A 71 10.84 -4.75 -7.96
N ASN A 72 9.59 -4.90 -7.53
CA ASN A 72 9.16 -5.86 -6.50
C ASN A 72 8.42 -7.08 -7.07
N LEU A 73 8.59 -7.37 -8.36
CA LEU A 73 8.17 -8.62 -8.99
C LEU A 73 9.39 -9.34 -9.54
N ILE A 74 9.37 -10.67 -9.47
CA ILE A 74 10.39 -11.48 -10.11
C ILE A 74 10.34 -11.30 -11.62
N LYS A 75 11.47 -10.90 -12.20
CA LYS A 75 11.62 -10.71 -13.63
C LYS A 75 11.61 -12.05 -14.34
N ALA A 76 10.67 -12.21 -15.26
CA ALA A 76 10.63 -13.31 -16.20
C ALA A 76 11.29 -12.89 -17.53
N TYR A 77 12.30 -13.61 -17.97
CA TYR A 77 13.06 -13.30 -19.18
C TYR A 77 12.41 -13.91 -20.42
N SER A 78 12.19 -15.22 -20.40
CA SER A 78 11.70 -15.98 -21.56
C SER A 78 10.83 -17.16 -21.12
N VAL A 79 10.03 -17.64 -22.06
CA VAL A 79 9.24 -18.87 -21.95
C VAL A 79 9.60 -19.72 -23.15
N GLY A 80 9.67 -21.03 -22.96
CA GLY A 80 9.83 -21.97 -24.05
C GLY A 80 9.20 -23.32 -23.72
N GLU A 81 9.37 -24.23 -24.67
CA GLU A 81 8.88 -25.59 -24.61
C GLU A 81 10.04 -26.56 -24.87
N PHE A 82 9.90 -27.77 -24.34
CA PHE A 82 10.80 -28.88 -24.62
C PHE A 82 10.09 -30.21 -24.33
N THR A 83 10.62 -31.29 -24.90
CA THR A 83 10.11 -32.64 -24.65
C THR A 83 11.09 -33.41 -23.79
N PHE A 84 10.60 -34.06 -22.74
CA PHE A 84 11.38 -34.98 -21.91
C PHE A 84 10.58 -36.24 -21.63
N LEU A 85 11.17 -37.41 -21.88
CA LEU A 85 10.51 -38.73 -21.73
C LEU A 85 9.11 -38.77 -22.39
N ASN A 86 9.02 -38.30 -23.64
CA ASN A 86 7.78 -38.22 -24.43
C ASN A 86 6.67 -37.35 -23.80
N THR A 87 7.03 -36.45 -22.88
CA THR A 87 6.12 -35.48 -22.28
C THR A 87 6.53 -34.08 -22.73
N GLU A 88 5.62 -33.34 -23.36
CA GLU A 88 5.81 -31.93 -23.66
C GLU A 88 5.67 -31.09 -22.39
N MET A 89 6.64 -30.21 -22.16
CA MET A 89 6.72 -29.38 -20.96
C MET A 89 7.00 -27.94 -21.34
N LEU A 90 6.45 -27.02 -20.55
CA LEU A 90 6.77 -25.60 -20.63
C LEU A 90 7.85 -25.25 -19.62
N TYR A 91 8.63 -24.22 -19.89
CA TYR A 91 9.54 -23.64 -18.91
C TYR A 91 9.49 -22.11 -18.92
N LEU A 92 9.65 -21.52 -17.74
CA LEU A 92 9.74 -20.09 -17.51
C LEU A 92 11.13 -19.76 -16.95
N VAL A 93 11.88 -18.93 -17.68
CA VAL A 93 13.21 -18.44 -17.28
C VAL A 93 13.03 -17.14 -16.50
N MET A 94 13.65 -17.05 -15.33
CA MET A 94 13.47 -15.97 -14.38
C MET A 94 14.81 -15.51 -13.80
N GLU A 95 14.83 -14.31 -13.22
CA GLU A 95 15.95 -13.88 -12.40
C GLU A 95 16.20 -14.84 -11.23
N LEU A 96 17.47 -15.11 -10.96
CA LEU A 96 17.88 -15.98 -9.86
C LEU A 96 17.88 -15.21 -8.53
N ALA A 97 17.23 -15.76 -7.51
CA ALA A 97 17.17 -15.21 -6.16
C ALA A 97 18.15 -15.90 -5.21
N GLN A 98 18.61 -15.18 -4.18
CA GLN A 98 19.47 -15.75 -3.14
C GLN A 98 18.72 -16.66 -2.15
N GLY A 99 17.38 -16.56 -2.11
CA GLY A 99 16.52 -17.38 -1.25
C GLY A 99 15.14 -16.75 -1.05
N SER A 100 14.24 -17.48 -0.39
CA SER A 100 12.91 -16.97 -0.02
C SER A 100 12.91 -16.29 1.35
N LEU A 101 11.87 -15.50 1.62
CA LEU A 101 11.60 -14.94 2.93
C LEU A 101 11.34 -16.04 3.97
N GLU A 102 10.75 -17.16 3.57
CA GLU A 102 10.62 -18.35 4.43
C GLU A 102 12.00 -18.85 4.91
N ASN A 103 12.98 -18.93 4.00
CA ASN A 103 14.36 -19.28 4.40
C ASN A 103 14.99 -18.24 5.32
N HIS A 104 14.57 -16.97 5.21
CA HIS A 104 15.06 -15.90 6.07
C HIS A 104 14.46 -15.98 7.47
N ILE A 105 13.14 -16.15 7.59
CA ILE A 105 12.42 -16.34 8.87
C ILE A 105 12.95 -17.57 9.61
N ALA A 106 13.22 -18.67 8.89
CA ALA A 106 13.76 -19.90 9.48
C ALA A 106 15.16 -19.73 10.11
N LYS A 107 15.93 -18.71 9.72
CA LYS A 107 17.27 -18.43 10.29
C LYS A 107 17.22 -17.62 11.59
N GLY A 108 16.09 -17.02 11.93
CA GLY A 108 15.92 -16.22 13.14
C GLY A 108 14.89 -15.10 12.98
N SER A 109 14.69 -14.35 14.06
CA SER A 109 13.73 -13.24 14.09
C SER A 109 14.18 -12.07 13.23
N LEU A 110 13.22 -11.47 12.50
CA LEU A 110 13.42 -10.24 11.74
C LEU A 110 13.29 -9.02 12.66
N SER A 111 14.11 -7.99 12.43
CA SER A 111 13.93 -6.71 13.13
C SER A 111 12.70 -5.95 12.64
N SER A 112 12.15 -5.05 13.45
CA SER A 112 11.00 -4.23 13.06
C SER A 112 11.24 -3.42 11.77
N SER A 113 12.46 -2.90 11.58
CA SER A 113 12.82 -2.17 10.36
C SER A 113 12.83 -3.08 9.13
N GLU A 114 13.34 -4.31 9.25
CA GLU A 114 13.30 -5.31 8.18
C GLU A 114 11.87 -5.70 7.83
N ILE A 115 11.02 -5.97 8.83
CA ILE A 115 9.61 -6.31 8.60
C ILE A 115 8.90 -5.16 7.87
N LYS A 116 9.10 -3.90 8.29
CA LYS A 116 8.54 -2.73 7.58
C LYS A 116 9.02 -2.65 6.13
N ASN A 117 10.32 -2.82 5.91
CA ASN A 117 10.91 -2.80 4.57
C ASN A 117 10.36 -3.91 3.67
N ILE A 118 10.28 -5.15 4.17
CA ILE A 118 9.69 -6.29 3.46
C ILE A 118 8.23 -6.00 3.12
N THR A 119 7.46 -5.53 4.12
CA THR A 119 6.03 -5.24 3.95
C THR A 119 5.80 -4.14 2.92
N ALA A 120 6.63 -3.08 2.92
CA ALA A 120 6.56 -2.02 1.94
C ALA A 120 6.82 -2.53 0.52
N GLN A 121 7.86 -3.34 0.34
CA GLN A 121 8.22 -3.91 -0.95
C GLN A 121 7.16 -4.90 -1.48
N VAL A 122 6.61 -5.75 -0.61
CA VAL A 122 5.49 -6.63 -0.95
C VAL A 122 4.25 -5.81 -1.33
N ALA A 123 3.89 -4.80 -0.54
CA ALA A 123 2.75 -3.94 -0.85
C ALA A 123 2.94 -3.14 -2.14
N GLN A 124 4.15 -2.67 -2.46
CA GLN A 124 4.46 -2.05 -3.76
C GLN A 124 4.21 -3.01 -4.92
N GLY A 125 4.69 -4.26 -4.83
CA GLY A 125 4.44 -5.29 -5.85
C GLY A 125 2.95 -5.62 -6.00
N LEU A 126 2.22 -5.75 -4.89
CA LEU A 126 0.77 -5.98 -4.91
C LEU A 126 0.01 -4.79 -5.51
N ASN A 127 0.37 -3.56 -5.16
CA ASN A 127 -0.26 -2.35 -5.70
C ASN A 127 -0.15 -2.28 -7.22
N TYR A 128 1.04 -2.60 -7.76
CA TYR A 128 1.26 -2.72 -9.20
C TYR A 128 0.37 -3.81 -9.82
N LEU A 129 0.35 -5.03 -9.26
CA LEU A 129 -0.48 -6.13 -9.78
C LEU A 129 -1.98 -5.79 -9.75
N HIS A 130 -2.45 -5.22 -8.64
CA HIS A 130 -3.85 -4.85 -8.46
C HIS A 130 -4.26 -3.74 -9.44
N GLY A 131 -3.38 -2.77 -9.71
CA GLY A 131 -3.58 -1.74 -10.74
C GLY A 131 -3.69 -2.31 -12.16
N GLN A 132 -3.12 -3.50 -12.40
CA GLN A 132 -3.25 -4.26 -13.65
C GLN A 132 -4.43 -5.25 -13.63
N ASN A 133 -5.35 -5.12 -12.67
CA ASN A 133 -6.48 -6.05 -12.45
C ASN A 133 -6.05 -7.51 -12.26
N LYS A 134 -4.88 -7.74 -11.64
CA LYS A 134 -4.33 -9.07 -11.38
C LYS A 134 -4.25 -9.33 -9.89
N VAL A 135 -4.61 -10.54 -9.45
CA VAL A 135 -4.54 -10.97 -8.05
C VAL A 135 -3.56 -12.14 -7.92
N HIS A 136 -2.67 -12.10 -6.94
CA HIS A 136 -1.59 -13.08 -6.75
C HIS A 136 -2.09 -14.43 -6.26
N ARG A 137 -2.99 -14.43 -5.25
CA ARG A 137 -3.71 -15.57 -4.66
C ARG A 137 -2.90 -16.60 -3.86
N ASP A 138 -1.59 -16.69 -4.01
CA ASP A 138 -0.73 -17.54 -3.15
C ASP A 138 0.40 -16.73 -2.50
N LEU A 139 0.06 -15.59 -1.91
CA LEU A 139 1.03 -14.78 -1.18
C LEU A 139 1.41 -15.48 0.14
N LYS A 140 2.70 -15.79 0.30
CA LYS A 140 3.30 -16.44 1.49
C LYS A 140 4.81 -16.21 1.50
N PRO A 141 5.52 -16.37 2.63
CA PRO A 141 6.97 -16.18 2.68
C PRO A 141 7.77 -16.98 1.65
N GLY A 142 7.34 -18.20 1.31
CA GLY A 142 7.98 -19.03 0.28
C GLY A 142 7.96 -18.42 -1.13
N ASN A 143 6.99 -17.53 -1.40
CA ASN A 143 6.83 -16.84 -2.68
C ASN A 143 7.34 -15.39 -2.66
N ILE A 144 7.98 -14.95 -1.56
CA ILE A 144 8.69 -13.67 -1.51
C ILE A 144 10.18 -13.98 -1.64
N LEU A 145 10.77 -13.64 -2.77
CA LEU A 145 12.18 -13.93 -3.05
C LEU A 145 13.05 -12.71 -2.80
N LYS A 146 14.24 -12.94 -2.23
CA LYS A 146 15.26 -11.91 -2.06
C LYS A 146 16.20 -11.92 -3.26
N VAL A 147 16.28 -10.78 -3.95
CA VAL A 147 17.24 -10.49 -5.01
C VAL A 147 18.04 -9.27 -4.60
N ASN A 148 19.28 -9.47 -4.19
CA ASN A 148 20.14 -8.45 -3.58
C ASN A 148 19.45 -7.84 -2.34
N GLN A 149 19.17 -6.54 -2.36
CA GLN A 149 18.49 -5.81 -1.29
C GLN A 149 16.97 -5.69 -1.51
N GLN A 150 16.43 -6.30 -2.57
CA GLN A 150 15.02 -6.24 -2.91
C GLN A 150 14.29 -7.53 -2.56
N TYR A 151 13.07 -7.39 -2.07
CA TYR A 151 12.09 -8.45 -1.90
C TYR A 151 11.08 -8.37 -3.04
N LYS A 152 10.86 -9.50 -3.70
CA LYS A 152 10.12 -9.59 -4.96
C LYS A 152 9.07 -10.70 -4.87
N LEU A 153 7.86 -10.41 -5.34
CA LEU A 153 6.80 -11.42 -5.47
C LEU A 153 7.16 -12.39 -6.59
N ALA A 154 7.03 -13.68 -6.32
CA ALA A 154 7.30 -14.77 -7.24
C ALA A 154 6.11 -15.74 -7.30
N ASP A 155 6.18 -16.68 -8.24
CA ASP A 155 5.17 -17.70 -8.50
C ASP A 155 3.82 -17.14 -8.99
N PHE A 156 3.83 -16.67 -10.25
CA PHE A 156 2.65 -16.18 -10.95
C PHE A 156 1.67 -17.27 -11.40
N GLY A 157 1.91 -18.54 -11.05
CA GLY A 157 1.15 -19.70 -11.53
C GLY A 157 -0.33 -19.73 -11.08
N LEU A 158 -0.72 -18.81 -10.19
CA LEU A 158 -2.09 -18.65 -9.70
C LEU A 158 -2.66 -17.25 -9.96
N ILE A 159 -1.92 -16.39 -10.69
CA ILE A 159 -2.41 -15.06 -11.02
C ILE A 159 -3.69 -15.17 -11.83
N ARG A 160 -4.71 -14.43 -11.41
CA ARG A 160 -5.97 -14.32 -12.17
C ARG A 160 -6.20 -12.88 -12.57
N THR A 161 -6.54 -12.69 -13.84
CA THR A 161 -7.02 -11.41 -14.37
C THR A 161 -8.50 -11.26 -14.02
N LEU A 162 -8.87 -10.12 -13.46
CA LEU A 162 -10.27 -9.76 -13.20
C LEU A 162 -10.88 -9.16 -14.48
N ASN A 163 -11.88 -9.82 -15.08
CA ASN A 163 -12.48 -9.41 -16.35
C ASN A 163 -13.45 -8.21 -16.19
N ASN A 164 -12.93 -6.98 -16.11
CA ASN A 164 -13.68 -5.70 -15.98
C ASN A 164 -14.68 -5.63 -14.82
N LYS A 165 -14.64 -6.58 -13.89
CA LYS A 165 -15.40 -6.62 -12.65
C LYS A 165 -14.40 -6.55 -11.50
N SER A 166 -14.79 -5.92 -10.40
CA SER A 166 -13.98 -5.88 -9.17
C SER A 166 -13.76 -7.25 -8.51
N HIS A 167 -14.37 -8.31 -9.04
CA HIS A 167 -14.25 -9.68 -8.55
C HIS A 167 -14.60 -10.74 -9.62
N THR A 168 -14.10 -11.97 -9.44
CA THR A 168 -14.41 -13.14 -10.27
C THR A 168 -14.60 -14.39 -9.41
N GLN A 169 -15.20 -15.46 -9.95
CA GLN A 169 -15.34 -16.76 -9.24
C GLN A 169 -14.36 -17.82 -9.76
N THR A 170 -13.92 -18.74 -8.89
CA THR A 170 -13.10 -19.92 -9.25
C THR A 170 -13.63 -21.18 -8.58
N VAL A 171 -13.54 -22.32 -9.29
CA VAL A 171 -14.02 -23.63 -8.81
C VAL A 171 -12.93 -24.39 -8.01
N HIS A 172 -11.66 -24.00 -8.14
CA HIS A 172 -10.54 -24.65 -7.45
C HIS A 172 -9.97 -23.80 -6.31
N ASN A 173 -9.97 -24.36 -5.10
CA ASN A 173 -9.23 -23.87 -3.94
C ASN A 173 -7.74 -24.15 -4.17
N SER A 174 -7.02 -23.18 -4.74
CA SER A 174 -5.58 -23.27 -4.96
C SER A 174 -4.85 -22.26 -4.09
N GLY A 175 -3.73 -22.68 -3.49
CA GLY A 175 -2.89 -21.88 -2.59
C GLY A 175 -2.66 -22.59 -1.25
N THR A 176 -1.97 -21.90 -0.34
CA THR A 176 -1.64 -22.45 0.99
C THR A 176 -2.70 -22.05 2.01
N ILE A 177 -3.55 -23.00 2.44
CA ILE A 177 -4.80 -22.76 3.21
C ILE A 177 -4.64 -21.77 4.36
N ILE A 178 -3.53 -21.85 5.10
CA ILE A 178 -3.29 -20.99 6.28
C ILE A 178 -3.22 -19.49 5.95
N TYR A 179 -2.87 -19.13 4.71
CA TYR A 179 -2.83 -17.73 4.23
C TYR A 179 -4.07 -17.34 3.43
N MET A 180 -5.03 -18.25 3.21
CA MET A 180 -6.21 -17.97 2.40
C MET A 180 -7.24 -17.13 3.18
N PRO A 181 -7.94 -16.20 2.51
CA PRO A 181 -9.07 -15.50 3.10
C PRO A 181 -10.32 -16.40 3.21
N PRO A 182 -11.30 -16.07 4.08
CA PRO A 182 -12.52 -16.86 4.25
C PRO A 182 -13.36 -16.99 2.96
N GLU A 183 -13.40 -15.96 2.12
CA GLU A 183 -14.15 -16.00 0.85
C GLU A 183 -13.50 -16.88 -0.22
N ALA A 184 -12.26 -17.35 -0.01
CA ALA A 184 -11.61 -18.32 -0.89
C ALA A 184 -12.47 -19.56 -1.10
N PHE A 185 -13.12 -20.02 -0.05
CA PHE A 185 -13.99 -21.20 -0.03
C PHE A 185 -15.34 -20.98 -0.74
N ARG A 186 -15.67 -19.73 -1.08
CA ARG A 186 -16.80 -19.38 -1.96
C ARG A 186 -16.37 -19.14 -3.41
N GLY A 187 -15.06 -19.24 -3.67
CA GLY A 187 -14.48 -18.97 -4.98
C GLY A 187 -14.34 -17.49 -5.31
N ASP A 188 -14.65 -16.56 -4.39
CA ASP A 188 -14.61 -15.12 -4.67
C ASP A 188 -13.17 -14.61 -4.70
N ILE A 189 -12.76 -14.07 -5.85
CA ILE A 189 -11.42 -13.50 -6.05
C ILE A 189 -11.54 -11.99 -6.15
N SER A 190 -10.68 -11.27 -5.42
CA SER A 190 -10.45 -9.82 -5.51
C SER A 190 -9.06 -9.49 -4.96
N SER A 191 -8.57 -8.28 -5.20
CA SER A 191 -7.30 -7.79 -4.61
C SER A 191 -7.21 -7.96 -3.09
N ALA A 192 -8.36 -7.84 -2.39
CA ALA A 192 -8.50 -8.07 -0.95
C ALA A 192 -8.08 -9.48 -0.47
N TRP A 193 -7.93 -10.44 -1.39
CA TRP A 193 -7.36 -11.76 -1.09
C TRP A 193 -5.90 -11.64 -0.67
N ASP A 194 -5.10 -10.93 -1.46
CA ASP A 194 -3.67 -10.80 -1.23
C ASP A 194 -3.40 -10.03 0.07
N LEU A 195 -4.27 -9.08 0.43
CA LEU A 195 -4.12 -8.32 1.66
C LEU A 195 -4.46 -9.14 2.90
N TRP A 196 -5.41 -10.08 2.82
CA TRP A 196 -5.59 -11.05 3.89
C TRP A 196 -4.32 -11.89 4.08
N SER A 197 -3.78 -12.44 2.99
CA SER A 197 -2.55 -13.23 3.02
C SER A 197 -1.36 -12.43 3.57
N LEU A 198 -1.26 -11.13 3.24
CA LEU A 198 -0.26 -10.22 3.80
C LEU A 198 -0.44 -10.04 5.32
N GLY A 199 -1.68 -9.93 5.80
CA GLY A 199 -1.99 -9.84 7.23
C GLY A 199 -1.54 -11.08 8.00
N ILE A 200 -1.79 -12.28 7.47
CA ILE A 200 -1.30 -13.53 8.07
C ILE A 200 0.23 -13.58 8.06
N MET A 201 0.86 -13.22 6.94
CA MET A 201 2.33 -13.19 6.80
C MET A 201 2.98 -12.18 7.77
N LEU A 202 2.35 -11.03 8.02
CA LEU A 202 2.81 -10.06 9.02
C LEU A 202 2.76 -10.63 10.44
N ILE A 203 1.72 -11.37 10.81
CA ILE A 203 1.67 -12.05 12.11
C ILE A 203 2.83 -13.04 12.23
N GLU A 204 3.06 -13.85 11.21
CA GLU A 204 4.16 -14.82 11.18
C GLU A 204 5.52 -14.12 11.31
N MET A 205 5.81 -13.10 10.49
CA MET A 205 7.08 -12.35 10.55
C MET A 205 7.33 -11.70 11.92
N THR A 206 6.27 -11.25 12.60
CA THR A 206 6.38 -10.53 13.88
C THR A 206 6.39 -11.43 15.11
N THR A 207 5.87 -12.66 15.00
CA THR A 207 5.66 -13.54 16.17
C THR A 207 6.25 -14.94 16.00
N ASN A 208 6.67 -15.32 14.79
CA ASN A 208 6.99 -16.69 14.38
C ASN A 208 5.86 -17.70 14.68
N GLN A 209 4.61 -17.23 14.71
CA GLN A 209 3.42 -18.03 14.97
C GLN A 209 2.33 -17.73 13.94
N PHE A 210 1.43 -18.68 13.74
CA PHE A 210 0.21 -18.47 12.95
C PHE A 210 -0.98 -18.16 13.86
N PRO A 211 -1.98 -17.39 13.40
CA PRO A 211 -3.16 -17.06 14.19
C PRO A 211 -4.20 -18.20 14.23
N TYR A 212 -3.75 -19.46 14.16
CA TYR A 212 -4.60 -20.64 14.17
C TYR A 212 -3.99 -21.75 15.01
N LYS A 213 -4.80 -22.36 15.89
CA LYS A 213 -4.48 -23.64 16.54
C LYS A 213 -5.34 -24.72 15.91
N PHE A 214 -4.68 -25.68 15.25
CA PHE A 214 -5.36 -26.72 14.47
C PHE A 214 -4.72 -28.11 14.61
N ASN A 215 -3.72 -28.29 15.48
CA ASN A 215 -3.08 -29.58 15.79
C ASN A 215 -2.69 -30.41 14.55
N ASN A 216 -2.26 -29.73 13.46
CA ASN A 216 -1.95 -30.32 12.15
C ASN A 216 -3.13 -31.00 11.42
N ASP A 217 -4.37 -30.78 11.87
CA ASP A 217 -5.59 -31.20 11.17
C ASP A 217 -6.04 -30.12 10.18
N ILE A 218 -5.94 -30.45 8.89
CA ILE A 218 -6.30 -29.55 7.79
C ILE A 218 -7.79 -29.22 7.79
N ASN A 219 -8.67 -30.15 8.18
CA ASN A 219 -10.11 -29.90 8.23
C ASN A 219 -10.44 -28.89 9.33
N GLN A 220 -9.77 -28.99 10.48
CA GLN A 220 -9.88 -27.99 11.54
C GLN A 220 -9.37 -26.62 11.09
N LEU A 221 -8.23 -26.57 10.40
CA LEU A 221 -7.72 -25.32 9.84
C LEU A 221 -8.71 -24.70 8.85
N MET A 222 -9.22 -25.49 7.90
CA MET A 222 -10.22 -25.02 6.93
C MET A 222 -11.46 -24.44 7.62
N ALA A 223 -12.02 -25.15 8.61
CA ALA A 223 -13.17 -24.66 9.38
C ALA A 223 -12.89 -23.32 10.06
N LYS A 224 -11.70 -23.17 10.68
CA LYS A 224 -11.29 -21.92 11.33
C LYS A 224 -11.11 -20.77 10.35
N VAL A 225 -10.50 -21.02 9.19
CA VAL A 225 -10.34 -20.01 8.15
C VAL A 225 -11.71 -19.58 7.63
N MET A 226 -12.60 -20.51 7.28
CA MET A 226 -13.96 -20.22 6.79
C MET A 226 -14.78 -19.39 7.79
N ASN A 227 -14.68 -19.72 9.09
CA ASN A 227 -15.41 -19.02 10.15
C ASN A 227 -14.76 -17.69 10.56
N CYS A 228 -13.52 -17.42 10.13
CA CYS A 228 -12.70 -16.30 10.57
C CYS A 228 -12.36 -16.35 12.08
N GLU A 229 -12.04 -17.55 12.59
CA GLU A 229 -11.65 -17.80 13.99
C GLU A 229 -10.15 -17.57 14.21
N LEU A 230 -9.72 -16.31 14.14
CA LEU A 230 -8.33 -15.93 14.36
C LEU A 230 -7.97 -15.91 15.86
N GLN A 231 -6.86 -16.54 16.22
CA GLN A 231 -6.22 -16.46 17.53
C GLN A 231 -4.96 -15.59 17.42
N ILE A 232 -5.15 -14.28 17.30
CA ILE A 232 -4.06 -13.33 17.08
C ILE A 232 -3.18 -13.26 18.35
N PRO A 233 -1.86 -13.55 18.27
CA PRO A 233 -0.93 -13.38 19.39
C PRO A 233 -0.78 -11.91 19.80
N SER A 234 -0.04 -11.63 20.87
CA SER A 234 0.32 -10.25 21.22
C SER A 234 1.19 -9.63 20.12
N LEU A 235 0.68 -8.58 19.46
CA LEU A 235 1.34 -7.93 18.34
C LEU A 235 2.13 -6.68 18.79
N PRO A 236 3.30 -6.40 18.18
CA PRO A 236 3.96 -5.12 18.36
C PRO A 236 3.05 -3.96 17.89
N LYS A 237 2.99 -2.89 18.70
CA LYS A 237 2.08 -1.74 18.48
C LYS A 237 2.18 -1.14 17.08
N GLU A 238 3.38 -1.16 16.50
CA GLU A 238 3.67 -0.57 15.19
C GLU A 238 3.06 -1.34 14.01
N PHE A 239 2.79 -2.64 14.15
CA PHE A 239 2.21 -3.47 13.07
C PHE A 239 0.71 -3.71 13.25
N LYS A 240 0.21 -3.54 14.48
CA LYS A 240 -1.19 -3.80 14.84
C LYS A 240 -2.20 -3.14 13.89
N PRO A 241 -2.11 -1.83 13.55
CA PRO A 241 -3.08 -1.20 12.65
C PRO A 241 -3.11 -1.82 11.25
N ILE A 242 -1.94 -2.19 10.72
CA ILE A 242 -1.80 -2.80 9.39
C ILE A 242 -2.42 -4.19 9.39
N ILE A 243 -2.10 -5.00 10.42
CA ILE A 243 -2.64 -6.36 10.56
C ILE A 243 -4.16 -6.32 10.72
N GLU A 244 -4.69 -5.44 11.56
CA GLU A 244 -6.14 -5.27 11.74
C GLU A 244 -6.83 -4.77 10.45
N GLY A 245 -6.20 -3.86 9.71
CA GLY A 245 -6.71 -3.40 8.41
C GLY A 245 -6.72 -4.49 7.34
N CYS A 246 -5.73 -5.37 7.35
CA CYS A 246 -5.63 -6.50 6.42
C CYS A 246 -6.59 -7.66 6.76
N LEU A 247 -6.84 -7.92 8.05
CA LEU A 247 -7.62 -9.06 8.53
C LEU A 247 -9.08 -8.72 8.85
N GLN A 248 -9.71 -7.86 8.04
CA GLN A 248 -11.15 -7.62 8.12
C GLN A 248 -11.92 -8.80 7.51
N LYS A 249 -12.96 -9.31 8.18
CA LYS A 249 -13.77 -10.43 7.66
C LYS A 249 -14.44 -10.05 6.33
N ASP A 250 -15.06 -8.87 6.27
CA ASP A 250 -15.61 -8.34 5.02
C ASP A 250 -14.48 -7.82 4.13
N ARG A 251 -14.33 -8.43 2.95
CA ARG A 251 -13.33 -8.05 1.95
C ARG A 251 -13.45 -6.59 1.49
N LYS A 252 -14.65 -5.98 1.56
CA LYS A 252 -14.86 -4.57 1.20
C LYS A 252 -14.29 -3.59 2.23
N GLN A 253 -14.07 -4.05 3.47
CA GLN A 253 -13.49 -3.26 4.56
C GLN A 253 -11.98 -3.47 4.69
N ARG A 254 -11.43 -4.50 4.01
CA ARG A 254 -9.98 -4.74 4.02
C ARG A 254 -9.25 -3.61 3.35
N TRP A 255 -8.08 -3.30 3.91
CA TRP A 255 -7.20 -2.33 3.32
C TRP A 255 -6.76 -2.75 1.91
N THR A 256 -6.42 -1.75 1.11
CA THR A 256 -5.71 -1.88 -0.16
C THR A 256 -4.21 -1.88 0.06
N ALA A 257 -3.44 -2.34 -0.93
CA ALA A 257 -1.98 -2.25 -0.90
C ALA A 257 -1.49 -0.80 -0.70
N GLN A 258 -2.17 0.18 -1.32
CA GLN A 258 -1.87 1.60 -1.12
C GLN A 258 -2.11 2.06 0.33
N GLN A 259 -3.19 1.61 0.98
CA GLN A 259 -3.43 1.94 2.39
C GLN A 259 -2.37 1.34 3.31
N VAL A 260 -1.89 0.12 3.01
CA VAL A 260 -0.75 -0.49 3.72
C VAL A 260 0.50 0.37 3.56
N LEU A 261 0.82 0.81 2.34
CA LEU A 261 1.96 1.69 2.08
C LEU A 261 1.86 3.01 2.86
N ASN A 262 0.68 3.63 2.86
CA ASN A 262 0.44 4.87 3.60
C ASN A 262 0.62 4.70 5.11
N ALA A 263 0.29 3.52 5.65
CA ALA A 263 0.47 3.22 7.08
C ALA A 263 1.93 2.85 7.46
N LEU A 264 2.72 2.37 6.48
CA LEU A 264 4.14 2.06 6.65
C LEU A 264 5.04 3.27 6.47
N GLN A 265 4.59 4.26 5.71
CA GLN A 265 5.22 5.56 5.78
C GLN A 265 5.24 5.97 7.26
N PRO A 266 6.33 6.59 7.74
CA PRO A 266 6.23 7.35 8.98
C PRO A 266 4.94 8.16 8.88
N GLN A 267 4.16 8.27 9.95
CA GLN A 267 3.05 9.21 9.94
C GLN A 267 3.63 10.63 9.80
N THR A 268 4.01 10.98 8.57
CA THR A 268 4.12 12.31 8.06
C THR A 268 2.67 12.79 8.05
N THR A 269 2.21 13.24 9.22
CA THR A 269 1.63 14.58 9.30
C THR A 269 2.28 15.41 8.19
N GLY A 270 1.55 15.84 7.17
CA GLY A 270 2.04 16.25 5.85
C GLY A 270 3.25 17.19 5.86
N LYS A 271 4.43 16.64 6.14
CA LYS A 271 5.65 17.40 6.32
C LYS A 271 6.49 17.12 5.11
N MET A 272 6.51 18.09 4.20
CA MET A 272 7.71 18.32 3.42
C MET A 272 8.91 18.36 4.39
N PRO A 273 10.08 17.83 4.02
CA PRO A 273 11.28 17.96 4.84
C PRO A 273 11.45 19.44 5.23
N VAL A 274 11.50 19.68 6.54
CA VAL A 274 11.49 21.03 7.18
C VAL A 274 12.56 21.98 6.62
N SER A 275 13.57 21.44 5.94
CA SER A 275 14.69 22.14 5.31
C SER A 275 14.47 22.60 3.85
N GLN A 276 13.33 22.30 3.21
CA GLN A 276 13.11 22.57 1.77
C GLN A 276 11.72 23.12 1.40
N ILE A 277 11.04 23.86 2.29
CA ILE A 277 9.80 24.55 1.90
C ILE A 277 10.17 25.73 0.98
N PRO A 278 9.79 25.72 -0.32
CA PRO A 278 10.06 26.85 -1.20
C PRO A 278 9.13 28.01 -0.80
N LEU A 279 9.70 29.05 -0.21
CA LEU A 279 8.93 30.21 0.25
C LEU A 279 8.49 31.11 -0.89
N ILE A 280 9.05 30.96 -2.09
CA ILE A 280 8.69 31.74 -3.26
C ILE A 280 8.32 30.78 -4.38
N THR A 281 7.13 30.92 -4.94
CA THR A 281 6.68 30.22 -6.15
C THR A 281 6.43 31.22 -7.27
N VAL A 282 6.04 30.73 -8.44
CA VAL A 282 5.60 31.60 -9.55
C VAL A 282 4.32 32.37 -9.17
N ASN A 283 3.51 31.84 -8.26
CA ASN A 283 2.19 32.36 -7.95
C ASN A 283 2.14 33.15 -6.62
N ALA A 284 3.07 32.94 -5.69
CA ALA A 284 3.05 33.60 -4.38
C ALA A 284 4.41 33.67 -3.68
N ASP A 285 4.49 34.58 -2.70
CA ASP A 285 5.57 34.69 -1.72
C ASP A 285 5.02 34.42 -0.32
N PHE A 286 5.51 33.37 0.33
CA PHE A 286 5.13 32.88 1.65
C PHE A 286 6.11 33.34 2.75
N THR A 287 7.05 34.23 2.45
CA THR A 287 8.10 34.65 3.39
C THR A 287 7.50 35.32 4.64
N GLN A 288 6.46 36.14 4.47
CA GLN A 288 5.78 36.79 5.58
C GLN A 288 5.06 35.76 6.47
N LEU A 289 4.36 34.79 5.86
CA LEU A 289 3.71 33.69 6.58
C LEU A 289 4.72 32.85 7.38
N ASP A 290 5.86 32.49 6.77
CA ASP A 290 6.95 31.77 7.45
C ASP A 290 7.49 32.56 8.64
N GLN A 291 7.69 33.87 8.49
CA GLN A 291 8.16 34.74 9.58
C GLN A 291 7.15 34.82 10.73
N CYS A 292 5.87 35.06 10.45
CA CYS A 292 4.84 35.10 11.49
C CYS A 292 4.75 33.77 12.25
N LEU A 293 4.74 32.63 11.55
CA LEU A 293 4.68 31.31 12.16
C LEU A 293 5.95 30.99 12.97
N LYS A 294 7.12 31.34 12.45
CA LYS A 294 8.42 31.15 13.13
C LYS A 294 8.50 31.95 14.44
N ASN A 295 7.90 33.13 14.47
CA ASN A 295 7.83 34.00 15.65
C ASN A 295 6.64 33.69 16.57
N ALA A 296 5.87 32.62 16.29
CA ALA A 296 4.65 32.27 17.01
C ALA A 296 3.60 33.40 17.06
N GLN A 297 3.57 34.25 16.03
CA GLN A 297 2.57 35.30 15.81
C GLN A 297 1.35 34.69 15.12
N TRP A 298 0.59 33.87 15.85
CA TRP A 298 -0.46 33.00 15.27
C TRP A 298 -1.61 33.79 14.64
N ARG A 299 -1.93 34.97 15.18
CA ARG A 299 -2.99 35.83 14.65
C ARG A 299 -2.61 36.42 13.31
N GLU A 300 -1.40 36.95 13.25
CA GLU A 300 -0.81 37.53 12.04
C GLU A 300 -0.58 36.45 10.99
N ALA A 301 -0.11 35.26 11.38
CA ALA A 301 0.02 34.12 10.48
C ALA A 301 -1.33 33.67 9.91
N ASN A 302 -2.40 33.73 10.71
CA ASN A 302 -3.73 33.40 10.24
C ASN A 302 -4.25 34.40 9.21
N ALA A 303 -4.12 35.70 9.50
CA ALA A 303 -4.48 36.76 8.56
C ALA A 303 -3.69 36.66 7.25
N GLU A 304 -2.36 36.51 7.34
CA GLU A 304 -1.47 36.36 6.20
C GLU A 304 -1.80 35.12 5.36
N THR A 305 -2.25 34.02 5.99
CA THR A 305 -2.71 32.84 5.26
C THR A 305 -3.90 33.18 4.35
N GLY A 306 -4.87 33.95 4.87
CA GLY A 306 -6.00 34.43 4.07
C GLY A 306 -5.57 35.35 2.93
N ASP A 307 -4.67 36.31 3.20
CA ASP A 307 -4.20 37.29 2.22
C ASP A 307 -3.44 36.63 1.07
N VAL A 308 -2.53 35.69 1.38
CA VAL A 308 -1.77 34.94 0.37
C VAL A 308 -2.72 34.07 -0.47
N MET A 309 -3.71 33.43 0.14
CA MET A 309 -4.67 32.62 -0.60
C MET A 309 -5.54 33.45 -1.56
N GLN A 310 -5.98 34.65 -1.14
CA GLN A 310 -6.68 35.59 -2.03
C GLN A 310 -5.81 36.03 -3.19
N LYS A 311 -4.54 36.38 -2.93
CA LYS A 311 -3.59 36.78 -3.96
C LYS A 311 -3.34 35.68 -5.00
N ILE A 312 -3.20 34.43 -4.57
CA ILE A 312 -3.03 33.28 -5.46
C ILE A 312 -4.23 33.13 -6.41
N MET A 313 -5.43 33.42 -5.92
CA MET A 313 -6.67 33.33 -6.70
C MET A 313 -7.02 34.62 -7.43
N GLY A 314 -6.23 35.69 -7.28
CA GLY A 314 -6.51 37.01 -7.87
C GLY A 314 -7.76 37.68 -7.28
N LYS A 315 -8.02 37.47 -5.97
CA LYS A 315 -9.20 37.91 -5.22
C LYS A 315 -8.94 39.03 -4.21
N GLU A 316 -7.92 39.84 -4.45
CA GLU A 316 -7.45 40.89 -3.52
C GLU A 316 -8.48 42.03 -3.36
N GLU A 317 -9.31 42.31 -4.37
CA GLU A 317 -10.33 43.37 -4.31
C GLU A 317 -11.66 42.87 -3.71
N GLU A 318 -12.02 41.60 -3.94
CA GLU A 318 -13.25 41.01 -3.41
C GLU A 318 -13.17 40.67 -1.92
N GLY A 319 -11.97 40.46 -1.39
CA GLY A 319 -11.75 40.20 0.03
C GLY A 319 -12.31 38.87 0.52
N CYS A 320 -12.70 37.96 -0.38
CA CYS A 320 -13.24 36.63 -0.05
C CYS A 320 -12.97 35.60 -1.14
N LEU A 321 -12.90 34.32 -0.75
CA LEU A 321 -12.81 33.17 -1.66
C LEU A 321 -14.19 32.53 -1.79
N THR A 322 -14.48 31.93 -2.94
CA THR A 322 -15.71 31.14 -3.18
C THR A 322 -15.43 29.63 -3.07
N GLU A 323 -16.49 28.82 -3.09
CA GLU A 323 -16.36 27.35 -3.22
C GLU A 323 -15.56 26.96 -4.47
N ASP A 324 -15.86 27.57 -5.62
CA ASP A 324 -15.17 27.31 -6.88
C ASP A 324 -13.68 27.67 -6.79
N ASP A 325 -13.32 28.76 -6.11
CA ASP A 325 -11.93 29.12 -5.88
C ASP A 325 -11.20 28.06 -5.04
N CYS A 326 -11.89 27.54 -4.02
CA CYS A 326 -11.35 26.52 -3.12
C CYS A 326 -11.19 25.15 -3.81
N ILE A 327 -12.12 24.78 -4.70
CA ILE A 327 -12.04 23.57 -5.54
C ILE A 327 -10.86 23.67 -6.52
N ASN A 328 -10.64 24.86 -7.09
CA ASN A 328 -9.61 25.11 -8.10
C ASN A 328 -8.28 25.59 -7.52
N PHE A 329 -8.16 25.71 -6.19
CA PHE A 329 -6.96 26.24 -5.55
C PHE A 329 -5.71 25.42 -5.93
N PRO A 330 -4.60 26.07 -6.31
CA PRO A 330 -3.37 25.39 -6.72
C PRO A 330 -2.83 24.44 -5.65
N HIS A 331 -2.62 23.17 -6.05
CA HIS A 331 -2.24 22.10 -5.12
C HIS A 331 -0.87 22.31 -4.46
N GLU A 332 0.09 22.87 -5.20
CA GLU A 332 1.44 23.09 -4.70
C GLU A 332 1.47 24.20 -3.64
N GLU A 333 0.79 25.32 -3.88
CA GLU A 333 0.65 26.41 -2.93
C GLU A 333 -0.10 25.97 -1.67
N LEU A 334 -1.17 25.16 -1.81
CA LEU A 334 -1.90 24.63 -0.66
C LEU A 334 -1.02 23.73 0.23
N LYS A 335 -0.16 22.90 -0.39
CA LYS A 335 0.82 22.09 0.35
C LYS A 335 1.84 22.95 1.08
N ILE A 336 2.27 24.07 0.49
CA ILE A 336 3.24 24.98 1.13
C ILE A 336 2.61 25.57 2.39
N ILE A 337 1.38 26.09 2.30
CA ILE A 337 0.66 26.64 3.45
C ILE A 337 0.49 25.58 4.54
N ASP A 338 0.00 24.39 4.19
CA ASP A 338 -0.18 23.29 5.15
C ASP A 338 1.15 22.89 5.82
N SER A 339 2.23 22.80 5.03
CA SER A 339 3.55 22.44 5.52
C SER A 339 4.12 23.47 6.49
N LEU A 340 3.91 24.77 6.24
CA LEU A 340 4.35 25.84 7.12
C LEU A 340 3.61 25.79 8.47
N TRP A 341 2.29 25.67 8.44
CA TRP A 341 1.48 25.52 9.66
C TRP A 341 1.89 24.29 10.46
N LEU A 342 2.05 23.13 9.82
CA LEU A 342 2.50 21.90 10.47
C LEU A 342 3.92 22.00 11.06
N LYS A 343 4.83 22.70 10.38
CA LYS A 343 6.23 22.87 10.79
C LYS A 343 6.33 23.61 12.12
N TYR A 344 5.68 24.77 12.24
CA TYR A 344 5.85 25.63 13.41
C TYR A 344 4.85 25.32 14.54
N SER A 345 3.71 24.69 14.26
CA SER A 345 2.71 24.32 15.28
C SER A 345 2.94 22.95 15.94
N SER A 346 4.10 22.31 15.74
CA SER A 346 4.32 20.92 16.17
C SER A 346 3.23 19.95 15.68
N CYS A 347 2.82 20.11 14.42
CA CYS A 347 1.75 19.33 13.75
C CYS A 347 0.34 19.49 14.37
N ARG A 348 0.07 20.59 15.08
CA ARG A 348 -1.26 20.86 15.65
C ARG A 348 -2.21 21.53 14.67
N PHE A 349 -1.69 22.34 13.76
CA PHE A 349 -2.47 23.18 12.85
C PHE A 349 -2.09 22.91 11.39
N GLY A 350 -3.03 23.14 10.49
CA GLY A 350 -2.91 22.86 9.06
C GLY A 350 -4.18 22.26 8.47
N PHE A 351 -4.39 22.48 7.17
CA PHE A 351 -5.51 21.91 6.41
C PHE A 351 -5.50 20.37 6.42
N SER A 352 -4.33 19.71 6.41
CA SER A 352 -4.28 18.24 6.53
C SER A 352 -4.63 17.74 7.93
N VAL A 353 -4.48 18.57 8.97
CA VAL A 353 -4.98 18.29 10.31
C VAL A 353 -6.50 18.41 10.33
N GLN A 354 -7.04 19.50 9.76
CA GLN A 354 -8.49 19.69 9.59
C GLN A 354 -9.11 18.52 8.81
N LYS A 355 -8.49 18.08 7.70
CA LYS A 355 -8.92 16.89 6.92
C LYS A 355 -9.09 15.65 7.79
N LYS A 356 -8.11 15.35 8.65
CA LYS A 356 -8.14 14.18 9.54
C LYS A 356 -9.30 14.28 10.54
N ILE A 357 -9.52 15.46 11.09
CA ILE A 357 -10.61 15.71 12.06
C ILE A 357 -11.97 15.60 11.36
N TRP A 358 -12.11 16.15 10.15
CA TRP A 358 -13.31 16.05 9.30
C TRP A 358 -13.69 14.58 9.03
N LEU A 359 -12.74 13.78 8.56
CA LEU A 359 -12.94 12.35 8.32
C LEU A 359 -13.29 11.60 9.62
N ALA A 360 -12.67 11.96 10.75
CA ALA A 360 -13.01 11.39 12.06
C ALA A 360 -14.41 11.78 12.55
N CYS A 361 -15.00 12.87 12.03
CA CYS A 361 -16.39 13.25 12.24
C CYS A 361 -17.37 12.54 11.28
N ARG A 362 -16.86 11.63 10.42
CA ARG A 362 -17.58 10.96 9.33
C ARG A 362 -17.95 11.87 8.17
N GLY A 363 -17.29 13.02 8.05
CA GLY A 363 -17.43 13.89 6.88
C GLY A 363 -16.88 13.23 5.62
N LYS A 364 -17.46 13.59 4.46
CA LYS A 364 -16.97 13.17 3.14
C LYS A 364 -16.14 14.30 2.54
N LEU A 365 -15.04 13.98 1.87
CA LEU A 365 -14.17 15.00 1.28
C LEU A 365 -14.89 15.71 0.12
N GLY A 366 -14.79 17.04 0.07
CA GLY A 366 -15.41 17.87 -0.97
C GLY A 366 -16.94 17.90 -0.93
N VAL A 367 -17.55 17.48 0.19
CA VAL A 367 -19.00 17.51 0.38
C VAL A 367 -19.28 18.19 1.71
N TYR A 368 -19.90 19.37 1.67
CA TYR A 368 -20.40 20.04 2.86
C TYR A 368 -21.62 19.30 3.43
N ASP A 369 -21.65 19.14 4.75
CA ASP A 369 -22.73 18.54 5.52
C ASP A 369 -22.86 19.36 6.81
N GLU A 370 -23.95 20.11 6.92
CA GLU A 370 -24.21 21.09 7.99
C GLU A 370 -24.14 20.43 9.39
N ASP A 371 -24.82 19.28 9.57
CA ASP A 371 -24.84 18.54 10.84
C ASP A 371 -23.46 18.01 11.25
N ILE A 372 -22.61 17.66 10.28
CA ILE A 372 -21.24 17.24 10.56
C ILE A 372 -20.36 18.45 10.83
N TYR A 373 -20.52 19.51 10.05
CA TYR A 373 -19.68 20.71 10.13
C TYR A 373 -19.90 21.46 11.43
N ASP A 374 -21.11 21.96 11.66
CA ASP A 374 -21.41 22.82 12.82
C ASP A 374 -21.34 22.02 14.13
N ASP A 375 -21.89 20.81 14.08
CA ASP A 375 -22.22 20.09 15.30
C ASP A 375 -21.12 19.15 15.79
N LYS A 376 -20.16 18.79 14.91
CA LYS A 376 -19.06 17.86 15.24
C LYS A 376 -17.69 18.46 14.92
N PHE A 377 -17.47 18.91 13.69
CA PHE A 377 -16.18 19.40 13.24
C PHE A 377 -15.80 20.72 13.90
N SER A 378 -16.64 21.75 13.75
CA SER A 378 -16.44 23.09 14.33
C SER A 378 -16.28 23.05 15.85
N LYS A 379 -17.00 22.16 16.56
CA LYS A 379 -16.79 21.94 18.00
C LYS A 379 -15.42 21.34 18.33
N LYS A 380 -14.94 20.36 17.55
CA LYS A 380 -13.65 19.71 17.79
C LYS A 380 -12.46 20.64 17.56
N ILE A 381 -12.54 21.51 16.56
CA ILE A 381 -11.48 22.47 16.24
C ILE A 381 -11.67 23.82 16.95
N GLY A 382 -12.76 24.00 17.70
CA GLY A 382 -12.98 25.18 18.54
C GLY A 382 -13.58 26.40 17.85
N TRP A 383 -14.23 26.25 16.69
CA TRP A 383 -14.89 27.35 15.97
C TRP A 383 -16.35 27.60 16.40
N PHE A 384 -17.00 26.68 17.12
CA PHE A 384 -18.41 26.78 17.52
C PHE A 384 -18.67 27.61 18.81
N PHE A 385 -17.78 28.55 19.20
CA PHE A 385 -17.96 29.32 20.45
C PHE A 385 -18.90 30.53 20.25
N ARG A 386 -19.77 30.78 21.24
CA ARG A 386 -21.06 31.49 21.12
C ARG A 386 -21.02 32.95 20.60
N PRO A 387 -22.13 33.47 19.99
CA PRO A 387 -22.20 34.79 19.35
C PRO A 387 -22.15 36.02 20.29
N TYR A 388 -22.07 35.85 21.61
CA TYR A 388 -22.24 36.95 22.58
C TYR A 388 -20.97 37.36 23.33
N LEU A 389 -19.85 36.69 23.07
CA LEU A 389 -18.52 37.08 23.51
C LEU A 389 -17.69 37.07 22.24
N GLY A 390 -17.41 38.26 21.67
CA GLY A 390 -16.54 38.36 20.50
C GLY A 390 -15.26 37.54 20.69
N PHE A 391 -14.71 37.03 19.58
CA PHE A 391 -13.55 36.15 19.55
C PHE A 391 -12.45 36.63 20.50
N GLU A 392 -12.23 35.91 21.60
CA GLU A 392 -11.27 36.34 22.62
C GLU A 392 -9.82 36.15 22.12
N PRO A 393 -8.89 37.08 22.39
CA PRO A 393 -7.47 36.99 22.02
C PRO A 393 -6.75 35.71 22.49
N GLN A 394 -7.36 34.97 23.43
CA GLN A 394 -6.81 33.77 24.05
C GLN A 394 -6.77 32.52 23.17
N PHE A 395 -7.29 32.57 21.93
CA PHE A 395 -7.25 31.41 21.02
C PHE A 395 -6.18 31.53 19.91
N TYR A 396 -5.49 32.67 19.80
CA TYR A 396 -4.32 32.80 18.92
C TYR A 396 -3.03 32.38 19.63
N ASN A 397 -3.01 31.15 20.14
CA ASN A 397 -1.83 30.54 20.73
C ASN A 397 -1.71 29.06 20.37
N ILE A 398 -0.56 28.47 20.71
CA ILE A 398 -0.26 27.07 20.43
C ILE A 398 -1.17 26.08 21.17
N ASP A 399 -1.86 26.52 22.23
CA ASP A 399 -2.74 25.68 23.05
C ASP A 399 -4.16 25.57 22.50
N ALA A 400 -4.50 26.37 21.47
CA ALA A 400 -5.78 26.28 20.77
C ALA A 400 -6.09 24.84 20.30
N PRO A 401 -7.37 24.45 20.20
CA PRO A 401 -7.76 23.08 19.82
C PRO A 401 -7.07 22.61 18.54
N GLN A 402 -6.78 21.31 18.45
CA GLN A 402 -6.12 20.77 17.27
C GLN A 402 -6.95 21.05 16.00
N GLY A 403 -6.32 21.55 14.94
CA GLY A 403 -6.98 21.96 13.71
C GLY A 403 -7.70 23.31 13.75
N HIS A 404 -7.60 24.07 14.84
CA HIS A 404 -8.19 25.41 14.96
C HIS A 404 -7.70 26.38 13.89
N PHE A 405 -6.46 26.22 13.44
CA PHE A 405 -5.87 27.01 12.37
C PHE A 405 -5.44 26.15 11.18
N PRO A 406 -5.31 26.74 9.97
CA PRO A 406 -5.72 28.12 9.65
C PRO A 406 -7.24 28.29 9.56
N GLU A 407 -7.72 29.44 10.03
CA GLU A 407 -9.08 29.96 9.90
C GLU A 407 -9.11 30.89 8.69
N ILE A 408 -9.96 30.60 7.70
CA ILE A 408 -10.12 31.42 6.50
C ILE A 408 -11.30 32.33 6.77
N SER A 409 -11.12 33.29 7.67
CA SER A 409 -12.12 34.30 8.00
C SER A 409 -11.82 35.56 7.22
N VAL A 410 -12.08 35.52 5.91
CA VAL A 410 -12.08 36.72 5.08
C VAL A 410 -13.53 37.02 4.71
N ASP A 411 -14.15 37.92 5.46
CA ASP A 411 -15.50 38.51 5.26
C ASP A 411 -16.39 37.72 4.27
N LEU A 412 -16.74 36.48 4.65
CA LEU A 412 -17.38 35.53 3.76
C LEU A 412 -18.86 35.87 3.69
N GLY A 413 -19.30 36.42 2.56
CA GLY A 413 -20.71 36.38 2.19
C GLY A 413 -21.20 34.93 2.20
N ASN A 414 -22.10 34.62 3.13
CA ASN A 414 -23.01 33.46 3.23
C ASN A 414 -22.49 32.00 3.07
N ASP A 415 -21.26 31.71 2.61
CA ASP A 415 -20.77 30.33 2.43
C ASP A 415 -19.89 29.86 3.60
N TYR A 416 -20.55 29.35 4.64
CA TYR A 416 -19.96 28.79 5.84
C TYR A 416 -19.47 27.35 5.60
N ALA A 417 -18.29 27.13 5.00
CA ALA A 417 -17.46 25.88 5.13
C ALA A 417 -16.42 25.67 4.02
N LEU A 418 -15.82 26.74 3.47
CA LEU A 418 -14.86 26.64 2.36
C LEU A 418 -13.68 25.69 2.63
N HIS A 419 -13.30 25.51 3.90
CA HIS A 419 -12.27 24.56 4.33
C HIS A 419 -12.51 23.13 3.84
N VAL A 420 -13.77 22.69 3.77
CA VAL A 420 -14.13 21.33 3.34
C VAL A 420 -13.67 21.06 1.91
N PHE A 421 -13.70 22.07 1.06
CA PHE A 421 -13.23 21.99 -0.31
C PHE A 421 -11.71 22.06 -0.38
N LEU A 422 -11.07 22.97 0.36
CA LEU A 422 -9.62 23.10 0.37
C LEU A 422 -8.91 21.84 0.87
N PHE A 423 -9.23 21.36 2.07
CA PHE A 423 -8.55 20.20 2.61
C PHE A 423 -8.95 18.89 1.92
N SER A 424 -9.92 18.89 1.00
CA SER A 424 -10.20 17.74 0.12
C SER A 424 -9.14 17.56 -0.97
N ARG A 425 -8.38 18.62 -1.27
CA ARG A 425 -7.34 18.69 -2.30
C ARG A 425 -5.99 18.14 -1.83
N LEU A 426 -5.66 18.35 -0.55
CA LEU A 426 -4.61 17.61 0.19
C LEU A 426 -5.09 16.20 0.48
#